data_AF-A0A940BJ92-F1
#
_entry.id   AF-A0A940BJ92-F1
#
_cell.length_a   1.000
_cell.length_b   1.000
_cell.length_c   1.000
_cell.angle_alpha   90.00
_cell.angle_beta   90.00
_cell.angle_gamma   90.00
#
_symmetry.space_group_name_H-M   'P 1'
#
loop_
_entity.id
_entity.type
_entity.pdbx_description
1 polymer ?
#
loop_
_entity_poly.entity_id
_entity_poly.type
_entity_poly.pdbx_seq_one_letter_code
_entity_poly.pdbx_strand_id
1 'polypeptide(L)'
;MRKRKVNGILTALIAALLLSACGRQPSVVPGTDPVTAEATTERQGSAEAPETVETADLEPVTEPASPEETAAPTEETTAWPETTAVPPETAAPTSETPSEPDAETTPAETEPETAGDFFRTRVPDYSRPERWAWLGEGEDRQADLFFVGPTVLEDGLYLRLTDQENLEYFRTSLAQERGLYDSVCTLYAPYYRQMSVKVYTLPREEQSFWRDQAYRDVSAAFRYFLEHLYTGKPLILAGFSQGAELTLRLMQEYLDPDTAWGAVLQDRLVAVYAIGAGLPQTMVEEYPWMKPADSAWDTGVIITYDCEQPGITGSVLLPAGSRSLSINPLTWSRGTEPADKSLNKGACFLSGGQIWLEIPQLCGCYIEPDRGALVVTGINYADFPTDADILPPGNLHEYDYQFFYRNLQENVRTRLNQYLNGR
;
A
#
# COMPACT_ATOMS: atom_id res chain seq x y z
N MET A 1 -16.17 4.43 24.76
CA MET A 1 -14.92 5.01 25.32
C MET A 1 -14.05 5.80 24.33
N ARG A 2 -14.05 5.52 23.01
CA ARG A 2 -13.08 6.06 22.02
C ARG A 2 -12.84 7.59 22.02
N LYS A 3 -13.80 8.46 22.42
CA LYS A 3 -13.57 9.91 22.60
C LYS A 3 -12.48 10.30 23.63
N ARG A 4 -12.01 9.39 24.48
CA ARG A 4 -10.80 9.60 25.32
C ARG A 4 -9.50 9.08 24.67
N LYS A 5 -9.55 8.21 23.65
CA LYS A 5 -8.36 7.60 23.03
C LYS A 5 -7.68 8.52 22.02
N VAL A 6 -8.44 9.29 21.22
CA VAL A 6 -7.86 10.33 20.32
C VAL A 6 -7.00 11.31 21.12
N ASN A 7 -7.43 11.71 22.32
CA ASN A 7 -6.64 12.55 23.22
C ASN A 7 -5.33 11.90 23.69
N GLY A 8 -5.20 10.57 23.70
CA GLY A 8 -3.96 9.88 24.09
C GLY A 8 -2.85 10.10 23.07
N ILE A 9 -3.10 9.68 21.82
CA ILE A 9 -2.23 9.90 20.66
C ILE A 9 -1.95 11.40 20.48
N LEU A 10 -2.97 12.26 20.61
CA LEU A 10 -2.82 13.71 20.54
C LEU A 10 -1.90 14.26 21.67
N THR A 11 -1.98 13.74 22.89
CA THR A 11 -1.12 14.19 24.01
C THR A 11 0.34 13.76 23.82
N ALA A 12 0.57 12.52 23.37
CA ALA A 12 1.91 12.02 23.07
C ALA A 12 2.57 12.83 21.94
N LEU A 13 1.86 13.07 20.84
CA LEU A 13 2.39 13.79 19.68
C LEU A 13 2.54 15.30 19.93
N ILE A 14 1.69 15.91 20.76
CA ILE A 14 1.93 17.28 21.26
C ILE A 14 3.19 17.33 22.13
N ALA A 15 3.44 16.32 22.98
CA ALA A 15 4.67 16.28 23.78
C ALA A 15 5.92 16.13 22.90
N ALA A 16 5.88 15.29 21.85
CA ALA A 16 6.97 15.15 20.88
C ALA A 16 7.26 16.47 20.13
N LEU A 17 6.21 17.16 19.67
CA LEU A 17 6.33 18.48 19.02
C LEU A 17 6.90 19.54 19.96
N LEU A 18 6.46 19.58 21.22
CA LEU A 18 6.99 20.53 22.23
C LEU A 18 8.45 20.24 22.58
N LEU A 19 8.85 18.97 22.70
CA LEU A 19 10.24 18.59 22.93
C LEU A 19 11.15 18.99 21.76
N SER A 20 10.68 18.85 20.51
CA SER A 20 11.39 19.34 19.33
C SER A 20 11.48 20.88 19.28
N ALA A 21 10.41 21.58 19.68
CA ALA A 21 10.37 23.04 19.73
C ALA A 21 11.26 23.66 20.83
N CYS A 22 11.53 22.93 21.93
CA CYS A 22 12.42 23.39 23.00
C CYS A 22 13.93 23.21 22.68
N GLY A 23 14.29 22.77 21.46
CA GLY A 23 15.66 22.56 20.99
C GLY A 23 16.47 23.85 20.75
N ARG A 24 16.78 24.61 21.81
CA ARG A 24 17.78 25.70 21.91
C ARG A 24 18.02 26.54 20.63
N GLN A 25 17.37 27.71 20.53
CA GLN A 25 18.01 28.85 19.88
C GLN A 25 18.97 29.55 20.87
N PRO A 26 20.17 29.99 20.46
CA PRO A 26 21.03 30.83 21.28
C PRO A 26 20.47 32.26 21.35
N SER A 27 20.36 32.81 22.56
CA SER A 27 19.81 34.15 22.78
C SER A 27 20.79 35.24 22.33
N VAL A 28 20.46 35.93 21.23
CA VAL A 28 21.16 37.16 20.82
C VAL A 28 20.70 38.33 21.68
N VAL A 29 21.61 38.96 22.41
CA VAL A 29 21.37 40.20 23.16
C VAL A 29 22.04 41.37 22.41
N PRO A 30 21.32 42.46 22.09
CA PRO A 30 21.86 43.50 21.21
C PRO A 30 22.69 44.57 21.94
N GLY A 31 23.95 44.70 21.53
CA GLY A 31 24.74 45.95 21.55
C GLY A 31 25.42 46.35 22.87
N THR A 32 26.76 46.46 22.84
CA THR A 32 27.52 47.72 23.01
C THR A 32 29.00 47.50 22.72
N ASP A 33 29.57 48.34 21.86
CA ASP A 33 31.01 48.65 21.71
C ASP A 33 31.18 50.17 21.94
N PRO A 34 32.38 50.73 22.16
CA PRO A 34 33.73 50.13 22.11
C PRO A 34 34.63 50.48 23.35
N VAL A 35 35.91 50.08 23.32
CA VAL A 35 37.14 50.91 23.57
C VAL A 35 38.39 50.04 23.88
N THR A 36 39.59 50.59 23.63
CA THR A 36 40.91 49.94 23.49
C THR A 36 41.83 49.92 24.72
N ALA A 37 42.62 48.85 24.87
CA ALA A 37 44.01 48.78 25.37
C ALA A 37 44.59 47.39 24.95
N GLU A 38 45.80 47.14 24.44
CA GLU A 38 47.17 47.43 24.92
C GLU A 38 47.46 46.88 26.34
N ALA A 39 48.51 46.09 26.64
CA ALA A 39 49.53 45.35 25.85
C ALA A 39 50.14 44.25 26.80
N THR A 40 51.24 43.48 26.59
CA THR A 40 52.39 43.49 25.65
C THR A 40 53.12 42.12 25.69
N THR A 41 53.85 41.71 24.62
CA THR A 41 55.00 40.74 24.60
C THR A 41 54.75 39.25 24.96
N GLU A 42 55.57 38.26 24.58
CA GLU A 42 56.93 38.22 23.94
C GLU A 42 56.98 37.46 22.57
N ARG A 43 58.19 37.38 21.96
CA ARG A 43 58.47 36.85 20.60
C ARG A 43 59.31 35.55 20.60
N GLN A 44 59.11 34.73 19.58
CA GLN A 44 60.09 34.19 18.59
C GLN A 44 59.29 33.32 17.58
N GLY A 45 59.53 33.27 16.26
CA GLY A 45 60.73 33.47 15.44
C GLY A 45 61.18 32.10 14.90
N SER A 46 61.36 31.81 13.60
CA SER A 46 61.30 32.63 12.37
C SER A 46 60.61 31.86 11.22
N ALA A 47 60.21 32.58 10.17
CA ALA A 47 59.72 32.04 8.90
C ALA A 47 60.87 31.63 7.95
N GLU A 48 60.56 30.73 7.00
CA GLU A 48 61.12 30.79 5.63
C GLU A 48 60.25 29.98 4.64
N ALA A 49 60.20 30.42 3.37
CA ALA A 49 59.48 29.83 2.22
C ALA A 49 59.79 30.67 0.94
N PRO A 50 59.50 30.21 -0.29
CA PRO A 50 59.28 28.85 -0.79
C PRO A 50 60.28 28.46 -1.92
N GLU A 51 60.19 27.22 -2.43
CA GLU A 51 60.67 26.87 -3.78
C GLU A 51 59.54 26.18 -4.59
N THR A 52 59.73 26.07 -5.91
CA THR A 52 58.63 25.93 -6.88
C THR A 52 58.94 24.99 -8.04
N VAL A 53 57.88 24.52 -8.71
CA VAL A 53 57.85 23.84 -10.03
C VAL A 53 58.33 22.39 -10.05
N GLU A 54 57.39 21.47 -10.31
CA GLU A 54 57.39 20.76 -11.60
C GLU A 54 55.96 20.42 -12.04
N THR A 55 55.74 20.30 -13.35
CA THR A 55 54.43 20.04 -13.99
C THR A 55 54.60 18.98 -15.06
N ALA A 56 53.75 17.96 -15.07
CA ALA A 56 53.71 16.94 -16.13
C ALA A 56 52.27 16.57 -16.49
N ASP A 57 51.81 17.15 -17.59
CA ASP A 57 50.96 16.61 -18.66
C ASP A 57 49.74 15.72 -18.34
N LEU A 58 48.58 16.20 -18.80
CA LEU A 58 47.35 15.43 -19.00
C LEU A 58 47.38 14.81 -20.41
N GLU A 59 47.25 13.49 -20.53
CA GLU A 59 46.89 12.87 -21.82
C GLU A 59 45.36 12.87 -22.02
N PRO A 60 44.86 13.10 -23.26
CA PRO A 60 43.44 13.18 -23.53
C PRO A 60 42.79 11.78 -23.64
N VAL A 61 41.77 11.53 -22.83
CA VAL A 61 40.88 10.37 -23.04
C VAL A 61 40.04 10.61 -24.30
N THR A 62 40.15 9.71 -25.27
CA THR A 62 39.40 9.77 -26.53
C THR A 62 37.99 9.18 -26.39
N GLU A 63 37.01 9.81 -27.04
CA GLU A 63 35.65 9.29 -27.13
C GLU A 63 35.60 8.05 -28.03
N PRO A 64 34.93 6.95 -27.61
CA PRO A 64 34.53 5.89 -28.54
C PRO A 64 33.36 6.36 -29.41
N ALA A 65 33.44 6.13 -30.71
CA ALA A 65 32.46 6.60 -31.69
C ALA A 65 31.09 5.91 -31.58
N SER A 66 30.04 6.57 -32.08
CA SER A 66 28.71 5.99 -32.25
C SER A 66 28.73 4.80 -33.23
N PRO A 67 28.00 3.70 -32.95
CA PRO A 67 27.68 2.69 -33.95
C PRO A 67 26.72 3.25 -35.02
N GLU A 68 26.77 2.68 -36.22
CA GLU A 68 26.00 3.17 -37.38
C GLU A 68 24.52 2.73 -37.36
N GLU A 69 23.71 3.54 -38.05
CA GLU A 69 22.31 3.29 -38.39
C GLU A 69 22.14 1.94 -39.11
N THR A 70 21.34 1.04 -38.54
CA THR A 70 20.95 -0.23 -39.16
C THR A 70 19.44 -0.36 -39.22
N ALA A 71 18.93 -0.81 -40.38
CA ALA A 71 17.54 -0.62 -40.77
C ALA A 71 16.55 -1.47 -39.96
N ALA A 72 15.36 -0.89 -39.70
CA ALA A 72 14.27 -1.57 -39.02
C ALA A 72 13.66 -2.70 -39.86
N PRO A 73 13.34 -3.87 -39.27
CA PRO A 73 12.38 -4.79 -39.85
C PRO A 73 10.96 -4.21 -39.76
N THR A 74 10.11 -4.59 -40.71
CA THR A 74 8.74 -4.04 -40.87
C THR A 74 7.78 -4.49 -39.76
N GLU A 75 6.84 -3.61 -39.42
CA GLU A 75 5.69 -3.91 -38.56
C GLU A 75 4.84 -5.05 -39.13
N GLU A 76 4.52 -6.06 -38.32
CA GLU A 76 3.49 -7.06 -38.63
C GLU A 76 2.30 -6.84 -37.68
N THR A 77 1.40 -5.94 -38.09
CA THR A 77 0.21 -5.54 -37.31
C THR A 77 -0.80 -6.69 -37.22
N THR A 78 -0.66 -7.51 -36.19
CA THR A 78 -1.61 -8.60 -35.89
C THR A 78 -2.89 -8.00 -35.33
N ALA A 79 -3.88 -7.79 -36.19
CA ALA A 79 -5.17 -7.20 -35.83
C ALA A 79 -5.97 -8.11 -34.87
N TRP A 80 -6.65 -7.50 -33.91
CA TRP A 80 -7.58 -8.19 -33.01
C TRP A 80 -8.79 -8.73 -33.78
N PRO A 81 -9.36 -9.90 -33.39
CA PRO A 81 -10.58 -10.41 -33.99
C PRO A 81 -11.78 -9.53 -33.61
N GLU A 82 -12.30 -8.77 -34.58
CA GLU A 82 -13.54 -8.01 -34.41
C GLU A 82 -14.71 -8.95 -34.05
N THR A 83 -15.32 -8.73 -32.89
CA THR A 83 -16.60 -9.38 -32.57
C THR A 83 -17.70 -8.72 -33.37
N THR A 84 -18.24 -9.43 -34.35
CA THR A 84 -19.22 -8.89 -35.31
C THR A 84 -20.58 -8.64 -34.64
N ALA A 85 -20.81 -7.39 -34.24
CA ALA A 85 -22.11 -6.94 -33.77
C ALA A 85 -23.15 -7.02 -34.90
N VAL A 86 -24.23 -7.77 -34.68
CA VAL A 86 -25.36 -7.82 -35.61
C VAL A 86 -26.16 -6.51 -35.49
N PRO A 87 -26.35 -5.74 -36.59
CA PRO A 87 -27.09 -4.50 -36.53
C PRO A 87 -28.61 -4.76 -36.40
N PRO A 88 -29.33 -4.08 -35.48
CA PRO A 88 -30.79 -4.12 -35.47
C PRO A 88 -31.36 -3.34 -36.68
N GLU A 89 -32.39 -3.91 -37.30
CA GLU A 89 -33.01 -3.37 -38.52
C GLU A 89 -33.86 -2.11 -38.23
N THR A 90 -33.79 -1.11 -39.11
CA THR A 90 -34.45 0.19 -38.92
C THR A 90 -35.92 0.14 -39.35
N ALA A 91 -36.85 0.27 -38.39
CA ALA A 91 -38.26 0.49 -38.67
C ALA A 91 -38.85 1.57 -37.73
N ALA A 92 -39.52 2.57 -38.32
CA ALA A 92 -40.19 3.65 -37.59
C ALA A 92 -41.24 4.33 -38.50
N PRO A 93 -42.22 5.08 -37.95
CA PRO A 93 -42.75 5.03 -36.59
C PRO A 93 -44.26 4.68 -36.56
N THR A 94 -44.78 4.31 -35.39
CA THR A 94 -46.19 4.58 -35.04
C THR A 94 -46.23 5.27 -33.68
N SER A 95 -47.14 6.23 -33.55
CA SER A 95 -47.21 7.15 -32.42
C SER A 95 -48.30 6.74 -31.44
N GLU A 96 -47.94 6.45 -30.19
CA GLU A 96 -48.88 6.52 -29.08
C GLU A 96 -48.17 6.79 -27.76
N THR A 97 -48.81 7.57 -26.90
CA THR A 97 -48.38 7.98 -25.55
C THR A 97 -49.66 8.47 -24.86
N PRO A 98 -49.93 8.22 -23.56
CA PRO A 98 -49.01 7.77 -22.51
C PRO A 98 -49.46 6.53 -21.72
N SER A 99 -48.56 6.02 -20.89
CA SER A 99 -48.82 5.66 -19.48
C SER A 99 -47.48 5.58 -18.75
N GLU A 100 -47.40 6.12 -17.54
CA GLU A 100 -46.23 5.92 -16.67
C GLU A 100 -46.29 4.49 -16.11
N PRO A 101 -45.21 3.68 -16.19
CA PRO A 101 -45.08 2.52 -15.33
C PRO A 101 -44.78 2.99 -13.90
N ASP A 102 -45.44 2.39 -12.91
CA ASP A 102 -45.20 2.69 -11.50
C ASP A 102 -43.71 2.54 -11.14
N ALA A 103 -43.26 3.34 -10.16
CA ALA A 103 -41.93 3.20 -9.57
C ALA A 103 -41.86 1.88 -8.77
N GLU A 104 -41.55 0.78 -9.45
CA GLU A 104 -41.37 -0.54 -8.86
C GLU A 104 -40.21 -0.49 -7.85
N THR A 105 -40.54 -0.31 -6.57
CA THR A 105 -39.56 -0.26 -5.49
C THR A 105 -38.93 -1.64 -5.34
N THR A 106 -37.70 -1.79 -5.87
CA THR A 106 -36.86 -2.96 -5.67
C THR A 106 -36.89 -3.38 -4.20
N PRO A 107 -37.30 -4.62 -3.86
CA PRO A 107 -37.36 -5.05 -2.47
C PRO A 107 -36.00 -4.93 -1.81
N ALA A 108 -35.95 -4.24 -0.67
CA ALA A 108 -34.75 -4.22 0.16
C ALA A 108 -34.42 -5.67 0.58
N GLU A 109 -33.19 -6.12 0.35
CA GLU A 109 -32.74 -7.46 0.75
C GLU A 109 -32.63 -7.57 2.28
N THR A 110 -33.75 -7.78 2.95
CA THR A 110 -33.80 -8.16 4.36
C THR A 110 -33.35 -9.61 4.49
N GLU A 111 -32.07 -9.84 4.76
CA GLU A 111 -31.57 -11.19 5.03
C GLU A 111 -32.32 -11.83 6.22
N PRO A 112 -32.89 -13.04 6.06
CA PRO A 112 -33.63 -13.71 7.14
C PRO A 112 -32.68 -14.18 8.24
N GLU A 113 -33.15 -14.19 9.49
CA GLU A 113 -32.32 -14.53 10.66
C GLU A 113 -31.82 -15.99 10.69
N THR A 114 -32.29 -16.85 9.77
CA THR A 114 -31.64 -18.11 9.40
C THR A 114 -30.35 -17.90 8.59
N ALA A 115 -29.50 -16.97 9.05
CA ALA A 115 -28.43 -16.34 8.27
C ALA A 115 -27.31 -17.32 7.82
N GLY A 116 -27.14 -18.45 8.50
CA GLY A 116 -26.04 -19.39 8.26
C GLY A 116 -26.01 -20.01 6.86
N ASP A 117 -27.16 -20.20 6.21
CA ASP A 117 -27.24 -20.86 4.90
C ASP A 117 -27.22 -19.85 3.74
N PHE A 118 -27.81 -18.66 3.92
CA PHE A 118 -27.75 -17.57 2.94
C PHE A 118 -26.31 -17.03 2.80
N PHE A 119 -25.60 -16.90 3.92
CA PHE A 119 -24.17 -16.57 3.96
C PHE A 119 -23.32 -17.58 3.16
N ARG A 120 -23.66 -18.87 3.22
CA ARG A 120 -22.92 -19.97 2.56
C ARG A 120 -23.24 -20.14 1.08
N THR A 121 -24.44 -19.77 0.61
CA THR A 121 -24.89 -20.10 -0.75
C THR A 121 -24.69 -18.98 -1.75
N ARG A 122 -25.02 -17.73 -1.40
CA ARG A 122 -25.03 -16.59 -2.34
C ARG A 122 -23.79 -15.71 -2.19
N VAL A 123 -23.21 -15.27 -3.31
CA VAL A 123 -22.23 -14.17 -3.36
C VAL A 123 -22.95 -12.81 -3.50
N PRO A 124 -22.34 -11.70 -3.09
CA PRO A 124 -22.89 -10.37 -3.35
C PRO A 124 -22.98 -10.07 -4.86
N ASP A 125 -23.99 -9.31 -5.24
CA ASP A 125 -24.18 -8.86 -6.62
C ASP A 125 -23.37 -7.58 -6.88
N TYR A 126 -22.16 -7.76 -7.41
CA TYR A 126 -21.23 -6.67 -7.71
C TYR A 126 -21.60 -5.81 -8.93
N SER A 127 -22.70 -6.12 -9.65
CA SER A 127 -23.26 -5.20 -10.64
C SER A 127 -23.87 -3.94 -10.02
N ARG A 128 -24.18 -3.99 -8.72
CA ARG A 128 -24.79 -2.88 -7.97
C ARG A 128 -23.73 -1.95 -7.38
N PRO A 129 -23.76 -0.63 -7.67
CA PRO A 129 -22.84 0.35 -7.08
C PRO A 129 -22.75 0.29 -5.54
N GLU A 130 -23.84 -0.04 -4.84
CA GLU A 130 -23.87 -0.16 -3.38
C GLU A 130 -22.99 -1.31 -2.81
N ARG A 131 -22.44 -2.18 -3.66
CA ARG A 131 -21.45 -3.21 -3.26
C ARG A 131 -20.01 -2.73 -3.37
N TRP A 132 -19.79 -1.45 -3.67
CA TRP A 132 -18.46 -0.85 -3.81
C TRP A 132 -18.29 0.33 -2.83
N ALA A 133 -17.16 0.37 -2.14
CA ALA A 133 -16.68 1.59 -1.50
C ALA A 133 -16.25 2.60 -2.57
N TRP A 134 -15.51 2.12 -3.58
CA TRP A 134 -15.13 2.90 -4.76
C TRP A 134 -15.37 2.11 -6.03
N LEU A 135 -15.98 2.76 -7.02
CA LEU A 135 -16.30 2.22 -8.34
C LEU A 135 -15.96 3.30 -9.36
N GLY A 136 -14.79 3.20 -9.99
CA GLY A 136 -14.29 4.23 -10.91
C GLY A 136 -13.85 5.54 -10.23
N GLU A 137 -13.69 5.58 -8.91
CA GLU A 137 -13.40 6.83 -8.17
C GLU A 137 -12.06 7.41 -8.63
N GLY A 138 -12.10 8.62 -9.21
CA GLY A 138 -10.95 9.23 -9.87
C GLY A 138 -10.74 8.67 -11.28
N GLU A 139 -11.73 8.85 -12.16
CA GLU A 139 -11.72 8.42 -13.57
C GLU A 139 -10.51 8.94 -14.37
N ASP A 140 -10.24 8.29 -15.52
CA ASP A 140 -9.19 8.63 -16.50
C ASP A 140 -7.75 8.78 -15.98
N ARG A 141 -7.46 8.08 -14.87
CA ARG A 141 -6.09 7.91 -14.35
C ARG A 141 -5.28 6.89 -15.17
N GLN A 142 -3.96 6.96 -15.00
CA GLN A 142 -2.96 6.21 -15.76
C GLN A 142 -2.97 4.70 -15.49
N ALA A 143 -3.39 4.29 -14.30
CA ALA A 143 -3.53 2.90 -13.89
C ALA A 143 -4.93 2.65 -13.30
N ASP A 144 -5.32 1.40 -13.16
CA ASP A 144 -6.43 0.99 -12.29
C ASP A 144 -5.87 0.36 -11.00
N LEU A 145 -6.52 0.63 -9.87
CA LEU A 145 -6.25 0.00 -8.59
C LEU A 145 -7.45 -0.87 -8.20
N PHE A 146 -7.22 -2.16 -7.99
CA PHE A 146 -8.16 -3.01 -7.27
C PHE A 146 -7.70 -3.15 -5.81
N PHE A 147 -8.51 -2.64 -4.88
CA PHE A 147 -8.13 -2.46 -3.48
C PHE A 147 -9.05 -3.26 -2.54
N VAL A 148 -8.51 -4.35 -1.97
CA VAL A 148 -9.17 -5.13 -0.92
C VAL A 148 -8.85 -4.53 0.44
N GLY A 149 -9.80 -3.81 1.04
CA GLY A 149 -9.58 -3.12 2.31
C GLY A 149 -9.46 -4.04 3.54
N PRO A 150 -9.02 -3.49 4.70
CA PRO A 150 -8.71 -4.24 5.92
C PRO A 150 -9.93 -4.62 6.75
N THR A 151 -9.71 -5.53 7.71
CA THR A 151 -10.65 -5.86 8.79
C THR A 151 -11.05 -4.62 9.59
N VAL A 152 -12.34 -4.25 9.63
CA VAL A 152 -12.84 -3.16 10.50
C VAL A 152 -13.86 -3.60 11.56
N LEU A 153 -14.31 -4.85 11.53
CA LEU A 153 -15.31 -5.37 12.47
C LEU A 153 -14.63 -6.11 13.62
N GLU A 154 -14.81 -5.62 14.85
CA GLU A 154 -14.27 -6.23 16.07
C GLU A 154 -14.96 -7.57 16.40
N ASP A 155 -16.29 -7.50 16.49
CA ASP A 155 -17.15 -8.46 17.16
C ASP A 155 -18.04 -9.24 16.18
N GLY A 156 -18.65 -10.33 16.65
CA GLY A 156 -19.41 -11.24 15.78
C GLY A 156 -18.52 -12.26 15.08
N LEU A 157 -18.69 -12.43 13.77
CA LEU A 157 -17.96 -13.39 12.94
C LEU A 157 -17.67 -12.86 11.52
N TYR A 158 -18.61 -12.10 10.93
CA TYR A 158 -18.46 -11.50 9.60
C TYR A 158 -19.24 -10.17 9.49
N LEU A 159 -18.79 -9.27 8.61
CA LEU A 159 -19.54 -8.05 8.27
C LEU A 159 -20.75 -8.38 7.39
N ARG A 160 -21.95 -7.96 7.83
CA ARG A 160 -23.15 -7.99 6.99
C ARG A 160 -23.15 -6.80 6.04
N LEU A 161 -23.36 -7.03 4.74
CA LEU A 161 -23.46 -5.97 3.72
C LEU A 161 -24.78 -5.18 3.75
N THR A 162 -25.46 -5.19 4.90
CA THR A 162 -26.61 -4.34 5.26
C THR A 162 -26.26 -3.38 6.40
N ASP A 163 -25.15 -3.59 7.10
CA ASP A 163 -24.69 -2.79 8.24
C ASP A 163 -24.01 -1.49 7.77
N GLN A 164 -24.80 -0.42 7.64
CA GLN A 164 -24.32 0.87 7.12
C GLN A 164 -23.30 1.55 8.05
N GLU A 165 -23.33 1.30 9.37
CA GLU A 165 -22.38 1.92 10.31
C GLU A 165 -20.99 1.31 10.12
N ASN A 166 -20.90 -0.03 10.04
CA ASN A 166 -19.62 -0.69 9.78
C ASN A 166 -19.15 -0.54 8.32
N LEU A 167 -20.05 -0.39 7.34
CA LEU A 167 -19.66 -0.09 5.95
C LEU A 167 -19.07 1.32 5.78
N GLU A 168 -19.61 2.34 6.46
CA GLU A 168 -19.02 3.68 6.45
C GLU A 168 -17.70 3.73 7.24
N TYR A 169 -17.58 2.96 8.33
CA TYR A 169 -16.29 2.79 9.01
C TYR A 169 -15.27 2.06 8.11
N PHE A 170 -15.70 1.08 7.32
CA PHE A 170 -14.87 0.41 6.32
C PHE A 170 -14.38 1.38 5.23
N ARG A 171 -15.27 2.19 4.67
CA ARG A 171 -14.94 3.31 3.77
C ARG A 171 -13.92 4.26 4.39
N THR A 172 -14.11 4.60 5.67
CA THR A 172 -13.22 5.52 6.42
C THR A 172 -11.82 4.92 6.62
N SER A 173 -11.72 3.61 6.87
CA SER A 173 -10.42 2.92 6.98
C SER A 173 -9.69 2.87 5.63
N LEU A 174 -10.36 2.43 4.56
CA LEU A 174 -9.84 2.49 3.19
C LEU A 174 -9.32 3.90 2.83
N ALA A 175 -10.05 4.95 3.23
CA ALA A 175 -9.67 6.33 2.96
C ALA A 175 -8.33 6.76 3.61
N GLN A 176 -7.84 6.06 4.65
CA GLN A 176 -6.51 6.32 5.23
C GLN A 176 -5.37 5.96 4.28
N GLU A 177 -5.58 5.00 3.39
CA GLU A 177 -4.55 4.47 2.47
C GLU A 177 -4.74 5.00 1.03
N ARG A 178 -5.94 5.50 0.69
CA ARG A 178 -6.30 6.10 -0.61
C ARG A 178 -5.20 6.99 -1.22
N GLY A 179 -4.65 7.90 -0.41
CA GLY A 179 -3.73 8.93 -0.86
C GLY A 179 -2.36 8.42 -1.32
N LEU A 180 -2.06 7.13 -1.18
CA LEU A 180 -0.92 6.49 -1.87
C LEU A 180 -1.15 6.42 -3.38
N TYR A 181 -2.40 6.18 -3.80
CA TYR A 181 -2.74 5.71 -5.14
C TYR A 181 -3.53 6.72 -5.97
N ASP A 182 -4.42 7.50 -5.35
CA ASP A 182 -5.44 8.32 -6.03
C ASP A 182 -4.88 9.41 -6.98
N SER A 183 -3.65 9.85 -6.76
CA SER A 183 -2.95 10.74 -7.68
C SER A 183 -2.66 10.12 -9.07
N VAL A 184 -2.63 8.78 -9.18
CA VAL A 184 -2.24 8.06 -10.42
C VAL A 184 -3.12 6.85 -10.79
N CYS A 185 -4.04 6.41 -9.93
CA CYS A 185 -4.90 5.24 -10.17
C CYS A 185 -6.40 5.56 -10.12
N THR A 186 -7.19 4.93 -11.00
CA THR A 186 -8.66 4.82 -10.87
C THR A 186 -8.95 3.83 -9.75
N LEU A 187 -9.81 4.16 -8.78
CA LEU A 187 -9.98 3.33 -7.59
C LEU A 187 -11.22 2.42 -7.68
N TYR A 188 -10.99 1.12 -7.53
CA TYR A 188 -12.02 0.09 -7.39
C TYR A 188 -11.82 -0.66 -6.06
N ALA A 189 -12.75 -0.52 -5.13
CA ALA A 189 -12.68 -1.13 -3.81
C ALA A 189 -14.03 -1.75 -3.45
N PRO A 190 -14.18 -3.10 -3.46
CA PRO A 190 -15.45 -3.75 -3.15
C PRO A 190 -15.70 -3.82 -1.64
N TYR A 191 -16.96 -3.68 -1.25
CA TYR A 191 -17.41 -4.17 0.04
C TYR A 191 -17.57 -5.69 -0.03
N TYR A 192 -16.95 -6.41 0.90
CA TYR A 192 -17.02 -7.87 1.01
C TYR A 192 -17.37 -8.28 2.45
N ARG A 193 -17.87 -9.51 2.65
CA ARG A 193 -18.18 -10.03 3.99
C ARG A 193 -16.90 -10.46 4.72
N GLN A 194 -16.06 -9.48 5.04
CA GLN A 194 -14.84 -9.63 5.86
C GLN A 194 -15.13 -10.45 7.12
N MET A 195 -14.20 -11.32 7.51
CA MET A 195 -14.25 -11.97 8.82
C MET A 195 -13.85 -10.97 9.91
N SER A 196 -14.46 -11.02 11.09
CA SER A 196 -14.18 -10.07 12.18
C SER A 196 -12.83 -10.35 12.87
N VAL A 197 -12.26 -9.35 13.56
CA VAL A 197 -11.06 -9.48 14.42
C VAL A 197 -11.16 -10.70 15.33
N LYS A 198 -12.33 -10.91 15.94
CA LYS A 198 -12.64 -12.08 16.77
C LYS A 198 -12.36 -13.45 16.11
N VAL A 199 -12.48 -13.58 14.79
CA VAL A 199 -12.24 -14.87 14.10
C VAL A 199 -10.78 -15.30 14.22
N TYR A 200 -9.82 -14.38 14.28
CA TYR A 200 -8.41 -14.68 14.52
C TYR A 200 -8.16 -15.37 15.88
N THR A 201 -9.13 -15.37 16.82
CA THR A 201 -9.05 -16.08 18.11
C THR A 201 -9.57 -17.53 18.07
N LEU A 202 -10.23 -17.94 16.99
CA LEU A 202 -10.81 -19.29 16.84
C LEU A 202 -9.76 -20.35 16.44
N PRO A 203 -10.03 -21.66 16.61
CA PRO A 203 -9.19 -22.73 16.06
C PRO A 203 -8.98 -22.58 14.55
N ARG A 204 -7.79 -22.97 14.04
CA ARG A 204 -7.41 -22.72 12.62
C ARG A 204 -8.39 -23.36 11.62
N GLU A 205 -8.98 -24.50 11.96
CA GLU A 205 -9.99 -25.19 11.17
C GLU A 205 -11.35 -24.47 11.13
N GLU A 206 -11.66 -23.62 12.11
CA GLU A 206 -12.83 -22.73 12.08
C GLU A 206 -12.52 -21.45 11.29
N GLN A 207 -11.28 -20.92 11.39
CA GLN A 207 -10.88 -19.71 10.67
C GLN A 207 -10.92 -19.86 9.14
N SER A 208 -10.58 -21.04 8.61
CA SER A 208 -10.53 -21.27 7.16
C SER A 208 -11.89 -21.02 6.50
N PHE A 209 -12.99 -21.53 7.06
CA PHE A 209 -14.35 -21.30 6.55
C PHE A 209 -14.69 -19.80 6.40
N TRP A 210 -14.29 -18.97 7.37
CA TRP A 210 -14.53 -17.53 7.33
C TRP A 210 -13.60 -16.81 6.34
N ARG A 211 -12.32 -17.21 6.24
CA ARG A 211 -11.41 -16.73 5.18
C ARG A 211 -11.91 -17.08 3.79
N ASP A 212 -12.37 -18.31 3.58
CA ASP A 212 -12.87 -18.78 2.28
C ASP A 212 -14.12 -18.01 1.85
N GLN A 213 -15.05 -17.69 2.76
CA GLN A 213 -16.23 -16.91 2.40
C GLN A 213 -15.94 -15.41 2.24
N ALA A 214 -14.97 -14.85 2.97
CA ALA A 214 -14.47 -13.50 2.70
C ALA A 214 -13.76 -13.42 1.34
N TYR A 215 -12.90 -14.41 1.02
CA TYR A 215 -12.24 -14.53 -0.28
C TYR A 215 -13.22 -14.70 -1.43
N ARG A 216 -14.23 -15.57 -1.27
CA ARG A 216 -15.22 -15.85 -2.31
C ARG A 216 -16.00 -14.60 -2.74
N ASP A 217 -16.23 -13.66 -1.83
CA ASP A 217 -16.81 -12.35 -2.14
C ASP A 217 -15.81 -11.47 -2.93
N VAL A 218 -14.56 -11.36 -2.45
CA VAL A 218 -13.49 -10.59 -3.12
C VAL A 218 -13.18 -11.13 -4.52
N SER A 219 -13.15 -12.45 -4.69
CA SER A 219 -12.97 -13.14 -5.98
C SER A 219 -14.16 -12.88 -6.91
N ALA A 220 -15.40 -12.88 -6.40
CA ALA A 220 -16.57 -12.50 -7.19
C ALA A 220 -16.53 -11.02 -7.63
N ALA A 221 -16.03 -10.11 -6.79
CA ALA A 221 -15.83 -8.71 -7.12
C ALA A 221 -14.71 -8.49 -8.14
N PHE A 222 -13.57 -9.17 -7.97
CA PHE A 222 -12.43 -9.06 -8.89
C PHE A 222 -12.80 -9.59 -10.27
N ARG A 223 -13.48 -10.72 -10.35
CA ARG A 223 -14.03 -11.25 -11.60
C ARG A 223 -15.01 -10.28 -12.27
N TYR A 224 -15.93 -9.65 -11.51
CA TYR A 224 -16.81 -8.61 -12.06
C TYR A 224 -16.02 -7.41 -12.60
N PHE A 225 -14.99 -6.97 -11.88
CA PHE A 225 -14.09 -5.91 -12.34
C PHE A 225 -13.41 -6.28 -13.67
N LEU A 226 -12.85 -7.48 -13.79
CA LEU A 226 -12.24 -7.97 -15.03
C LEU A 226 -13.24 -8.10 -16.19
N GLU A 227 -14.44 -8.62 -15.93
CA GLU A 227 -15.47 -8.88 -16.95
C GLU A 227 -16.19 -7.61 -17.45
N HIS A 228 -16.26 -6.54 -16.64
CA HIS A 228 -17.16 -5.40 -16.91
C HIS A 228 -16.57 -4.00 -16.70
N LEU A 229 -15.46 -3.84 -15.99
CA LEU A 229 -14.93 -2.51 -15.60
C LEU A 229 -13.50 -2.26 -16.11
N TYR A 230 -12.69 -3.32 -16.23
CA TYR A 230 -11.27 -3.22 -16.50
C TYR A 230 -10.98 -2.92 -17.98
N THR A 231 -10.39 -1.76 -18.27
CA THR A 231 -10.14 -1.29 -19.64
C THR A 231 -8.74 -1.63 -20.16
N GLY A 232 -8.07 -2.65 -19.61
CA GLY A 232 -6.72 -3.04 -20.01
C GLY A 232 -5.61 -2.04 -19.64
N LYS A 233 -5.86 -1.15 -18.67
CA LYS A 233 -4.85 -0.23 -18.10
C LYS A 233 -3.76 -0.99 -17.32
N PRO A 234 -2.60 -0.36 -17.04
CA PRO A 234 -1.70 -0.83 -15.99
C PRO A 234 -2.48 -1.10 -14.69
N LEU A 235 -2.25 -2.24 -14.05
CA LEU A 235 -2.99 -2.69 -12.87
C LEU A 235 -2.10 -2.67 -11.63
N ILE A 236 -2.60 -2.08 -10.55
CA ILE A 236 -2.07 -2.28 -9.20
C ILE A 236 -3.12 -3.06 -8.40
N LEU A 237 -2.67 -4.07 -7.65
CA LEU A 237 -3.48 -4.67 -6.58
C LEU A 237 -3.00 -4.13 -5.24
N ALA A 238 -3.91 -3.84 -4.32
CA ALA A 238 -3.55 -3.45 -2.96
C ALA A 238 -4.48 -4.08 -1.93
N GLY A 239 -3.96 -4.28 -0.74
CA GLY A 239 -4.74 -4.59 0.45
C GLY A 239 -3.90 -4.51 1.72
N PHE A 240 -4.60 -4.41 2.84
CA PHE A 240 -3.99 -4.33 4.17
C PHE A 240 -4.55 -5.44 5.08
N SER A 241 -3.69 -6.09 5.87
CA SER A 241 -4.09 -7.12 6.83
C SER A 241 -4.83 -8.28 6.14
N GLN A 242 -6.06 -8.61 6.56
CA GLN A 242 -6.95 -9.52 5.83
C GLN A 242 -7.06 -9.19 4.33
N GLY A 243 -7.14 -7.91 3.97
CA GLY A 243 -7.18 -7.50 2.57
C GLY A 243 -5.90 -7.87 1.80
N ALA A 244 -4.74 -7.85 2.47
CA ALA A 244 -3.49 -8.35 1.91
C ALA A 244 -3.47 -9.88 1.79
N GLU A 245 -3.94 -10.63 2.81
CA GLU A 245 -4.12 -12.09 2.73
C GLU A 245 -4.96 -12.47 1.49
N LEU A 246 -6.08 -11.78 1.28
CA LEU A 246 -7.00 -12.02 0.16
C LEU A 246 -6.42 -11.55 -1.18
N THR A 247 -5.63 -10.47 -1.22
CA THR A 247 -4.96 -9.99 -2.43
C THR A 247 -3.86 -10.94 -2.91
N LEU A 248 -3.08 -11.52 -1.98
CA LEU A 248 -2.12 -12.59 -2.32
C LEU A 248 -2.82 -13.79 -2.94
N ARG A 249 -4.01 -14.16 -2.46
CA ARG A 249 -4.82 -15.23 -3.04
C ARG A 249 -5.45 -14.88 -4.39
N LEU A 250 -5.75 -13.60 -4.67
CA LEU A 250 -6.08 -13.18 -6.04
C LEU A 250 -4.90 -13.40 -6.99
N MET A 251 -3.65 -13.21 -6.56
CA MET A 251 -2.49 -13.57 -7.39
C MET A 251 -2.40 -15.08 -7.63
N GLN A 252 -2.65 -15.91 -6.61
CA GLN A 252 -2.65 -17.38 -6.77
C GLN A 252 -3.66 -17.83 -7.82
N GLU A 253 -4.91 -17.36 -7.75
CA GLU A 253 -6.00 -17.89 -8.57
C GLU A 253 -6.19 -17.18 -9.93
N TYR A 254 -5.80 -15.91 -10.10
CA TYR A 254 -6.03 -15.14 -11.33
C TYR A 254 -4.78 -14.78 -12.14
N LEU A 255 -3.58 -14.84 -11.55
CA LEU A 255 -2.32 -14.57 -12.27
C LEU A 255 -1.60 -15.86 -12.69
N ASP A 256 -2.16 -17.03 -12.40
CA ASP A 256 -1.75 -18.32 -12.99
C ASP A 256 -1.82 -18.23 -14.53
N PRO A 257 -0.68 -18.38 -15.24
CA PRO A 257 -0.61 -18.16 -16.69
C PRO A 257 -1.46 -19.11 -17.53
N ASP A 258 -1.88 -20.27 -16.98
CA ASP A 258 -2.75 -21.22 -17.67
C ASP A 258 -4.25 -20.84 -17.58
N THR A 259 -4.59 -19.78 -16.83
CA THR A 259 -5.95 -19.23 -16.74
C THR A 259 -6.27 -18.22 -17.84
N ALA A 260 -7.57 -18.01 -18.11
CA ALA A 260 -8.06 -17.11 -19.15
C ALA A 260 -7.61 -15.64 -18.99
N TRP A 261 -7.26 -15.21 -17.78
CA TRP A 261 -6.76 -13.85 -17.50
C TRP A 261 -5.26 -13.81 -17.17
N GLY A 262 -4.62 -14.93 -16.81
CA GLY A 262 -3.30 -14.97 -16.20
C GLY A 262 -2.20 -14.23 -16.96
N ALA A 263 -1.99 -14.60 -18.23
CA ALA A 263 -0.97 -13.96 -19.07
C ALA A 263 -1.24 -12.46 -19.28
N VAL A 264 -2.52 -12.05 -19.39
CA VAL A 264 -2.92 -10.64 -19.50
C VAL A 264 -2.65 -9.90 -18.20
N LEU A 265 -2.98 -10.49 -17.05
CA LEU A 265 -2.76 -9.84 -15.75
C LEU A 265 -1.28 -9.79 -15.36
N GLN A 266 -0.46 -10.78 -15.74
CA GLN A 266 1.00 -10.70 -15.60
C GLN A 266 1.60 -9.59 -16.49
N ASP A 267 1.17 -9.45 -17.75
CA ASP A 267 1.54 -8.33 -18.63
C ASP A 267 1.12 -6.97 -18.05
N ARG A 268 -0.05 -6.92 -17.40
CA ARG A 268 -0.66 -5.69 -16.90
C ARG A 268 -0.23 -5.29 -15.49
N LEU A 269 0.37 -6.18 -14.71
CA LEU A 269 0.69 -5.93 -13.30
C LEU A 269 1.87 -4.96 -13.14
N VAL A 270 1.58 -3.78 -12.61
CA VAL A 270 2.59 -2.83 -12.11
C VAL A 270 3.19 -3.36 -10.81
N ALA A 271 2.36 -3.63 -9.80
CA ALA A 271 2.78 -4.03 -8.47
C ALA A 271 1.61 -4.57 -7.62
N VAL A 272 1.91 -5.35 -6.58
CA VAL A 272 0.97 -5.74 -5.53
C VAL A 272 1.45 -5.22 -4.18
N TYR A 273 0.65 -4.37 -3.53
CA TYR A 273 0.91 -3.91 -2.16
C TYR A 273 0.06 -4.74 -1.19
N ALA A 274 0.64 -5.82 -0.66
CA ALA A 274 0.00 -6.73 0.28
C ALA A 274 0.60 -6.53 1.68
N ILE A 275 0.35 -5.37 2.27
CA ILE A 275 0.96 -4.95 3.53
C ILE A 275 0.26 -5.60 4.73
N GLY A 276 1.02 -6.00 5.76
CA GLY A 276 0.48 -6.64 6.96
C GLY A 276 0.01 -8.09 6.74
N ALA A 277 0.54 -8.79 5.73
CA ALA A 277 0.32 -10.22 5.52
C ALA A 277 1.63 -10.92 5.12
N GLY A 278 1.96 -12.02 5.81
CA GLY A 278 3.21 -12.76 5.57
C GLY A 278 3.23 -13.47 4.20
N LEU A 279 4.34 -13.30 3.46
CA LEU A 279 4.61 -14.01 2.21
C LEU A 279 5.68 -15.09 2.47
N PRO A 280 5.29 -16.35 2.76
CA PRO A 280 6.27 -17.40 3.05
C PRO A 280 6.98 -17.88 1.79
N GLN A 281 8.24 -18.30 1.94
CA GLN A 281 9.07 -18.85 0.85
C GLN A 281 8.36 -19.98 0.08
N THR A 282 7.62 -20.84 0.77
CA THR A 282 6.87 -21.94 0.13
C THR A 282 5.79 -21.46 -0.83
N MET A 283 5.20 -20.27 -0.63
CA MET A 283 4.16 -19.73 -1.52
C MET A 283 4.76 -19.26 -2.85
N VAL A 284 5.95 -18.68 -2.85
CA VAL A 284 6.62 -18.26 -4.11
C VAL A 284 7.28 -19.43 -4.84
N GLU A 285 7.50 -20.55 -4.15
CA GLU A 285 7.91 -21.84 -4.72
C GLU A 285 6.72 -22.61 -5.33
N GLU A 286 5.53 -22.51 -4.72
CA GLU A 286 4.29 -23.14 -5.18
C GLU A 286 3.63 -22.37 -6.35
N TYR A 287 3.74 -21.04 -6.37
CA TYR A 287 3.14 -20.15 -7.36
C TYR A 287 4.20 -19.26 -8.04
N PRO A 288 4.95 -19.73 -9.06
CA PRO A 288 6.14 -19.04 -9.59
C PRO A 288 5.93 -17.65 -10.23
N TRP A 289 4.68 -17.23 -10.46
CA TRP A 289 4.34 -15.87 -10.87
C TRP A 289 4.29 -14.88 -9.70
N MET A 290 4.15 -15.36 -8.45
CA MET A 290 4.21 -14.55 -7.23
C MET A 290 5.65 -14.21 -6.86
N LYS A 291 6.13 -13.07 -7.36
CA LYS A 291 7.52 -12.63 -7.16
C LYS A 291 7.62 -11.61 -6.02
N PRO A 292 8.46 -11.80 -4.98
CA PRO A 292 8.74 -10.74 -4.02
C PRO A 292 9.55 -9.62 -4.69
N ALA A 293 9.41 -8.39 -4.21
CA ALA A 293 10.25 -7.28 -4.65
C ALA A 293 11.68 -7.36 -4.07
N ASP A 294 12.68 -6.99 -4.87
CA ASP A 294 14.10 -6.89 -4.50
C ASP A 294 14.68 -5.48 -4.69
N SER A 295 14.08 -4.64 -5.53
CA SER A 295 14.46 -3.23 -5.79
C SER A 295 13.26 -2.28 -5.81
N ALA A 296 13.51 -0.96 -5.72
CA ALA A 296 12.48 0.08 -5.83
C ALA A 296 11.73 0.11 -7.18
N TRP A 297 12.37 -0.42 -8.23
CA TRP A 297 11.98 -0.26 -9.64
C TRP A 297 11.23 -1.47 -10.18
N ASP A 298 11.29 -2.60 -9.47
CA ASP A 298 10.71 -3.88 -9.91
C ASP A 298 9.21 -3.74 -10.18
N THR A 299 8.74 -4.37 -11.26
CA THR A 299 7.33 -4.42 -11.65
C THR A 299 6.86 -5.87 -11.73
N GLY A 300 5.55 -6.10 -11.61
CA GLY A 300 5.00 -7.46 -11.51
C GLY A 300 5.33 -8.16 -10.18
N VAL A 301 5.66 -7.40 -9.12
CA VAL A 301 6.16 -7.91 -7.84
C VAL A 301 5.28 -7.54 -6.64
N ILE A 302 5.48 -8.27 -5.54
CA ILE A 302 4.81 -8.13 -4.25
C ILE A 302 5.65 -7.28 -3.29
N ILE A 303 5.01 -6.27 -2.72
CA ILE A 303 5.49 -5.48 -1.59
C ILE A 303 4.72 -5.96 -0.35
N THR A 304 5.43 -6.48 0.64
CA THR A 304 4.88 -6.82 1.96
C THR A 304 5.89 -6.53 3.07
N TYR A 305 5.36 -6.27 4.26
CA TYR A 305 6.01 -6.34 5.57
C TYR A 305 4.92 -6.34 6.67
N ASP A 306 5.31 -6.67 7.89
CA ASP A 306 4.51 -6.51 9.12
C ASP A 306 5.44 -5.83 10.16
N CYS A 307 5.02 -4.71 10.76
CA CYS A 307 5.87 -3.93 11.65
C CYS A 307 5.86 -4.47 13.09
N GLU A 308 7.03 -4.54 13.72
CA GLU A 308 7.19 -4.97 15.11
C GLU A 308 8.25 -4.14 15.86
N GLN A 309 8.15 -4.09 17.19
CA GLN A 309 9.25 -3.66 18.05
C GLN A 309 10.32 -4.77 18.16
N PRO A 310 11.58 -4.43 18.51
CA PRO A 310 12.61 -5.43 18.75
C PRO A 310 12.21 -6.44 19.84
N GLY A 311 12.38 -7.74 19.54
CA GLY A 311 12.16 -8.83 20.51
C GLY A 311 10.77 -9.46 20.51
N ILE A 312 9.86 -9.08 19.62
CA ILE A 312 8.66 -9.89 19.32
C ILE A 312 9.11 -11.22 18.68
N THR A 313 8.47 -12.32 19.06
CA THR A 313 8.82 -13.69 18.62
C THR A 313 7.73 -14.37 17.78
N GLY A 314 6.56 -13.75 17.66
CA GLY A 314 5.43 -14.22 16.87
C GLY A 314 4.16 -13.39 17.11
N SER A 315 3.39 -13.14 16.05
CA SER A 315 2.04 -12.58 16.09
C SER A 315 1.06 -13.54 15.43
N VAL A 316 -0.24 -13.19 15.33
CA VAL A 316 -1.18 -14.00 14.54
C VAL A 316 -0.95 -13.84 13.02
N LEU A 317 -0.36 -12.73 12.61
CA LEU A 317 -0.05 -12.35 11.21
C LEU A 317 1.28 -12.96 10.76
N LEU A 318 2.29 -12.97 11.65
CA LEU A 318 3.60 -13.58 11.45
C LEU A 318 3.93 -14.55 12.60
N PRO A 319 3.38 -15.78 12.58
CA PRO A 319 3.54 -16.77 13.65
C PRO A 319 5.00 -17.14 13.99
N ALA A 320 5.22 -17.52 15.25
CA ALA A 320 6.52 -18.03 15.70
C ALA A 320 6.94 -19.26 14.88
N GLY A 321 8.19 -19.26 14.40
CA GLY A 321 8.72 -20.31 13.51
C GLY A 321 8.31 -20.21 12.04
N SER A 322 7.60 -19.14 11.64
CA SER A 322 7.38 -18.78 10.23
C SER A 322 8.28 -17.62 9.79
N ARG A 323 8.48 -17.46 8.48
CA ARG A 323 9.29 -16.40 7.88
C ARG A 323 8.56 -15.75 6.70
N SER A 324 8.56 -14.42 6.63
CA SER A 324 8.04 -13.63 5.50
C SER A 324 9.17 -13.12 4.60
N LEU A 325 8.90 -13.05 3.29
CA LEU A 325 9.77 -12.43 2.28
C LEU A 325 9.52 -10.92 2.16
N SER A 326 9.65 -10.23 3.29
CA SER A 326 9.39 -8.79 3.42
C SER A 326 10.44 -7.92 2.70
N ILE A 327 10.04 -6.70 2.31
CA ILE A 327 10.93 -5.67 1.73
C ILE A 327 10.97 -4.42 2.62
N ASN A 328 12.16 -3.86 2.84
CA ASN A 328 12.35 -2.66 3.66
C ASN A 328 11.90 -1.41 2.87
N PRO A 329 10.89 -0.63 3.31
CA PRO A 329 10.37 0.52 2.56
C PRO A 329 11.27 1.76 2.60
N LEU A 330 12.35 1.76 3.40
CA LEU A 330 13.34 2.84 3.44
C LEU A 330 14.47 2.64 2.43
N THR A 331 14.89 1.39 2.18
CA THR A 331 15.98 1.05 1.25
C THR A 331 15.50 0.37 -0.04
N TRP A 332 14.25 -0.08 -0.08
CA TRP A 332 13.66 -0.90 -1.14
C TRP A 332 14.50 -2.13 -1.47
N SER A 333 14.90 -2.85 -0.43
CA SER A 333 15.67 -4.10 -0.52
C SER A 333 15.20 -5.10 0.54
N ARG A 334 15.43 -6.40 0.29
CA ARG A 334 15.23 -7.49 1.26
C ARG A 334 16.44 -7.72 2.19
N GLY A 335 17.45 -6.85 2.12
CA GLY A 335 18.62 -6.86 3.01
C GLY A 335 18.26 -6.57 4.48
N THR A 336 18.97 -7.23 5.39
CA THR A 336 18.78 -7.15 6.85
C THR A 336 19.50 -5.97 7.52
N GLU A 337 20.26 -5.18 6.76
CA GLU A 337 21.02 -4.05 7.28
C GLU A 337 20.09 -2.91 7.78
N PRO A 338 20.40 -2.26 8.92
CA PRO A 338 19.58 -1.17 9.44
C PRO A 338 19.51 0.07 8.53
N ALA A 339 18.30 0.42 8.12
CA ALA A 339 18.00 1.67 7.45
C ALA A 339 17.80 2.78 8.49
N ASP A 340 18.64 3.82 8.44
CA ASP A 340 18.50 4.98 9.30
C ASP A 340 17.24 5.81 8.97
N LYS A 341 16.68 6.46 9.99
CA LYS A 341 15.46 7.26 9.88
C LYS A 341 15.58 8.45 8.93
N SER A 342 16.78 8.89 8.55
CA SER A 342 16.98 9.91 7.51
C SER A 342 16.41 9.50 6.13
N LEU A 343 16.23 8.19 5.88
CA LEU A 343 15.58 7.65 4.68
C LEU A 343 14.04 7.66 4.75
N ASN A 344 13.45 7.93 5.92
CA ASN A 344 12.01 8.05 6.09
C ASN A 344 11.55 9.45 5.66
N LYS A 345 10.87 9.49 4.50
CA LYS A 345 10.46 10.73 3.83
C LYS A 345 9.26 11.42 4.48
N GLY A 346 8.57 10.75 5.40
CA GLY A 346 7.39 11.25 6.07
C GLY A 346 6.47 10.10 6.50
N ALA A 347 6.35 9.93 7.82
CA ALA A 347 5.26 9.18 8.41
C ALA A 347 4.01 10.07 8.44
N CYS A 348 2.86 9.56 7.99
CA CYS A 348 1.62 10.33 7.91
C CYS A 348 0.52 9.64 8.71
N PHE A 349 -0.15 10.41 9.57
CA PHE A 349 -1.30 9.98 10.35
C PHE A 349 -2.55 10.66 9.81
N LEU A 350 -3.63 9.89 9.61
CA LEU A 350 -4.80 10.33 8.86
C LEU A 350 -6.07 10.38 9.72
N SER A 351 -6.99 11.26 9.33
CA SER A 351 -8.30 11.44 9.96
C SER A 351 -9.30 11.77 8.85
N GLY A 352 -10.34 10.94 8.67
CA GLY A 352 -11.27 11.09 7.54
C GLY A 352 -10.59 11.04 6.15
N GLY A 353 -9.49 10.29 6.02
CA GLY A 353 -8.66 10.25 4.81
C GLY A 353 -7.79 11.48 4.54
N GLN A 354 -7.78 12.47 5.42
CA GLN A 354 -6.86 13.62 5.33
C GLN A 354 -5.67 13.43 6.27
N ILE A 355 -4.46 13.77 5.81
CA ILE A 355 -3.26 13.79 6.66
C ILE A 355 -3.43 14.92 7.69
N TRP A 356 -3.57 14.57 8.97
CA TRP A 356 -3.69 15.54 10.07
C TRP A 356 -2.34 15.84 10.74
N LEU A 357 -1.39 14.90 10.64
CA LEU A 357 -0.01 15.06 11.08
C LEU A 357 0.92 14.33 10.13
N GLU A 358 2.03 14.97 9.79
CA GLU A 358 3.15 14.39 9.05
C GLU A 358 4.44 14.61 9.84
N ILE A 359 5.25 13.56 9.99
CA ILE A 359 6.50 13.58 10.73
C ILE A 359 7.63 13.09 9.81
N PRO A 360 8.50 13.97 9.28
CA PRO A 360 9.68 13.54 8.54
C PRO A 360 10.66 12.83 9.48
N GLN A 361 11.32 11.79 8.98
CA GLN A 361 12.36 11.07 9.70
C GLN A 361 11.92 10.51 11.08
N LEU A 362 10.67 10.06 11.19
CA LEU A 362 10.12 9.49 12.43
C LEU A 362 10.90 8.26 12.91
N CYS A 363 10.99 7.24 12.06
CA CYS A 363 11.55 5.94 12.39
C CYS A 363 12.52 5.43 11.32
N GLY A 364 13.51 4.63 11.77
CA GLY A 364 14.28 3.73 10.91
C GLY A 364 13.64 2.33 10.93
N CYS A 365 14.20 1.38 10.19
CA CYS A 365 13.80 -0.03 10.28
C CYS A 365 14.83 -1.00 9.70
N TYR A 366 14.74 -2.27 10.09
CA TYR A 366 15.49 -3.37 9.50
C TYR A 366 14.61 -4.61 9.35
N ILE A 367 14.96 -5.51 8.41
CA ILE A 367 14.31 -6.82 8.32
C ILE A 367 14.99 -7.76 9.31
N GLU A 368 14.22 -8.33 10.24
CA GLU A 368 14.69 -9.35 11.17
C GLU A 368 15.10 -10.61 10.38
N PRO A 369 16.36 -11.08 10.45
CA PRO A 369 16.85 -12.17 9.61
C PRO A 369 16.00 -13.45 9.61
N ASP A 370 15.54 -13.91 10.78
CA ASP A 370 14.96 -15.25 10.93
C ASP A 370 13.46 -15.29 10.57
N ARG A 371 12.65 -14.33 11.04
CA ARG A 371 11.20 -14.23 10.77
C ARG A 371 10.86 -13.31 9.61
N GLY A 372 11.75 -12.42 9.19
CA GLY A 372 11.45 -11.42 8.15
C GLY A 372 10.46 -10.33 8.61
N ALA A 373 10.29 -10.13 9.91
CA ALA A 373 9.51 -9.00 10.46
C ALA A 373 10.22 -7.68 10.15
N LEU A 374 9.47 -6.59 9.92
CA LEU A 374 10.06 -5.26 9.76
C LEU A 374 10.17 -4.59 11.14
N VAL A 375 11.35 -4.69 11.74
CA VAL A 375 11.60 -4.13 13.07
C VAL A 375 11.79 -2.63 12.96
N VAL A 376 10.85 -1.88 13.54
CA VAL A 376 10.84 -0.41 13.54
C VAL A 376 11.78 0.11 14.63
N THR A 377 12.57 1.15 14.34
CA THR A 377 13.60 1.69 15.24
C THR A 377 13.55 3.21 15.37
N GLY A 378 14.13 3.76 16.44
CA GLY A 378 14.25 5.21 16.66
C GLY A 378 13.00 5.90 17.23
N ILE A 379 11.95 5.15 17.54
CA ILE A 379 10.70 5.63 18.16
C ILE A 379 10.57 5.22 19.62
N ASN A 380 9.68 5.91 20.34
CA ASN A 380 9.17 5.47 21.64
C ASN A 380 7.89 4.63 21.42
N TYR A 381 7.97 3.31 21.57
CA TYR A 381 6.84 2.40 21.32
C TYR A 381 5.63 2.68 22.23
N ALA A 382 5.79 3.35 23.37
CA ALA A 382 4.69 3.74 24.24
C ALA A 382 3.77 4.82 23.64
N ASP A 383 4.24 5.56 22.62
CA ASP A 383 3.43 6.54 21.88
C ASP A 383 2.61 5.89 20.75
N PHE A 384 2.91 4.63 20.42
CA PHE A 384 2.29 3.83 19.35
C PHE A 384 1.75 2.49 19.88
N PRO A 385 0.79 2.51 20.82
CA PRO A 385 0.21 1.29 21.37
C PRO A 385 -0.60 0.53 20.30
N THR A 386 -0.54 -0.79 20.35
CA THR A 386 -1.48 -1.69 19.67
C THR A 386 -2.82 -1.66 20.43
N ASP A 387 -3.93 -1.42 19.73
CA ASP A 387 -5.28 -1.34 20.29
C ASP A 387 -6.09 -2.64 20.09
N ALA A 388 -5.64 -3.53 19.20
CA ALA A 388 -6.25 -4.84 18.90
C ALA A 388 -5.76 -6.00 19.81
N ASP A 389 -6.66 -6.58 20.60
CA ASP A 389 -6.38 -7.67 21.56
C ASP A 389 -5.82 -8.98 20.94
N ILE A 390 -5.82 -9.13 19.61
CA ILE A 390 -5.27 -10.29 18.88
C ILE A 390 -3.76 -10.18 18.61
N LEU A 391 -3.14 -9.03 18.90
CA LEU A 391 -1.73 -8.76 18.67
C LEU A 391 -0.95 -8.68 19.99
N PRO A 392 0.31 -9.16 20.04
CA PRO A 392 1.15 -9.02 21.23
C PRO A 392 1.54 -7.54 21.44
N PRO A 393 1.73 -7.07 22.68
CA PRO A 393 2.12 -5.69 22.96
C PRO A 393 3.38 -5.26 22.20
N GLY A 394 3.23 -4.28 21.31
CA GLY A 394 4.32 -3.76 20.49
C GLY A 394 4.60 -4.54 19.19
N ASN A 395 3.70 -5.41 18.74
CA ASN A 395 3.46 -5.48 17.29
C ASN A 395 2.82 -4.15 16.85
N LEU A 396 3.24 -3.64 15.70
CA LEU A 396 2.99 -2.28 15.21
C LEU A 396 2.18 -2.27 13.90
N HIS A 397 1.53 -3.39 13.56
CA HIS A 397 0.73 -3.58 12.34
C HIS A 397 -0.25 -2.43 12.04
N GLU A 398 -0.93 -1.89 13.06
CA GLU A 398 -1.84 -0.74 12.96
C GLU A 398 -1.18 0.55 12.39
N TYR A 399 0.15 0.56 12.27
CA TYR A 399 0.97 1.68 11.79
C TYR A 399 1.77 1.36 10.52
N ASP A 400 1.61 0.17 9.92
CA ASP A 400 2.40 -0.32 8.77
C ASP A 400 2.47 0.72 7.63
N TYR A 401 1.31 1.22 7.20
CA TYR A 401 1.22 2.25 6.15
C TYR A 401 1.66 3.63 6.65
N GLN A 402 1.33 3.96 7.89
CA GLN A 402 1.46 5.29 8.48
C GLN A 402 2.93 5.65 8.69
N PHE A 403 3.76 4.72 9.18
CA PHE A 403 5.19 4.95 9.41
C PHE A 403 6.00 5.21 8.13
N PHE A 404 5.57 4.68 6.99
CA PHE A 404 6.32 4.74 5.72
C PHE A 404 5.53 5.40 4.58
N TYR A 405 4.47 6.13 4.92
CA TYR A 405 3.46 6.65 3.98
C TYR A 405 4.06 7.39 2.78
N ARG A 406 5.00 8.32 2.98
CA ARG A 406 5.64 9.04 1.86
C ARG A 406 6.56 8.17 1.02
N ASN A 407 7.26 7.21 1.63
CA ASN A 407 8.08 6.24 0.90
C ASN A 407 7.19 5.36 -0.01
N LEU A 408 6.08 4.84 0.52
CA LEU A 408 5.08 4.07 -0.24
C LEU A 408 4.47 4.91 -1.38
N GLN A 409 3.98 6.11 -1.07
CA GLN A 409 3.34 7.02 -2.02
C GLN A 409 4.28 7.46 -3.16
N GLU A 410 5.57 7.66 -2.88
CA GLU A 410 6.56 7.89 -3.93
C GLU A 410 6.75 6.63 -4.78
N ASN A 411 6.94 5.47 -4.14
CA ASN A 411 7.23 4.22 -4.82
C ASN A 411 6.10 3.73 -5.74
N VAL A 412 4.83 3.94 -5.39
CA VAL A 412 3.67 3.68 -6.27
C VAL A 412 3.85 4.39 -7.62
N ARG A 413 4.34 5.64 -7.60
CA ARG A 413 4.64 6.41 -8.81
C ARG A 413 5.91 5.93 -9.49
N THR A 414 6.95 5.58 -8.73
CA THR A 414 8.20 5.00 -9.28
C THR A 414 7.94 3.72 -10.09
N ARG A 415 7.18 2.77 -9.53
CA ARG A 415 6.87 1.50 -10.20
C ARG A 415 5.94 1.68 -11.40
N LEU A 416 4.92 2.55 -11.29
CA LEU A 416 4.07 2.89 -12.43
C LEU A 416 4.86 3.56 -13.57
N ASN A 417 5.73 4.52 -13.25
CA ASN A 417 6.57 5.18 -14.25
C ASN A 417 7.55 4.18 -14.88
N GLN A 418 8.16 3.28 -14.10
CA GLN A 418 9.06 2.25 -14.63
C GLN A 418 8.32 1.25 -15.54
N TYR A 419 7.10 0.88 -15.18
CA TYR A 419 6.23 0.05 -16.02
C TYR A 419 5.86 0.75 -17.34
N LEU A 420 5.50 2.03 -17.30
CA LEU A 420 5.10 2.81 -18.47
C LEU A 420 6.28 3.13 -19.40
N ASN A 421 7.49 3.32 -18.86
CA ASN A 421 8.71 3.57 -19.63
C ASN A 421 9.40 2.28 -20.14
N GLY A 422 8.97 1.11 -19.65
CA GLY A 422 9.55 -0.20 -20.00
C GLY A 422 8.77 -0.96 -21.08
N ARG A 423 7.97 -0.26 -21.88
CA ARG A 423 7.05 -0.78 -22.90
C ARG A 423 7.26 -0.12 -24.26
#